data_AF-A0A960UPI9-F1
#
_entry.id   AF-A0A960UPI9-F1
#
_cell.length_a   1.000
_cell.length_b   1.000
_cell.length_c   1.000
_cell.angle_alpha   90.00
_cell.angle_beta   90.00
_cell.angle_gamma   90.00
#
_symmetry.space_group_name_H-M   'P 1'
#
loop_
_entity.id
_entity.type
_entity.pdbx_description
1 polymer ?
#
loop_
_entity_poly.entity_id
_entity_poly.type
_entity_poly.pdbx_seq_one_letter_code
_entity_poly.pdbx_strand_id
1 'polypeptide(L)' 'MAKKWNKEALISTAAERMRNQALTNSQIQSPEDLLAWMGPMQSQDLTMSLWAIGCRITGISETDMLESLRKGSILR' A
#
# COMPACT_ATOMS: atom_id res chain seq x y z
N MET A 1 -21.44 -28.12 -0.60
CA MET A 1 -20.22 -28.79 -1.11
C MET A 1 -19.03 -27.90 -0.82
N ALA A 2 -18.04 -28.36 -0.04
CA ALA A 2 -16.87 -27.55 0.30
C ALA A 2 -15.87 -27.55 -0.88
N LYS A 3 -15.56 -26.36 -1.40
CA LYS A 3 -14.56 -26.16 -2.46
C LYS A 3 -13.18 -26.52 -1.91
N LYS A 4 -12.58 -27.62 -2.39
CA LYS A 4 -11.23 -28.04 -2.01
C LYS A 4 -10.22 -27.20 -2.81
N TRP A 5 -9.47 -26.34 -2.14
CA TRP A 5 -8.50 -25.45 -2.78
C TRP A 5 -7.14 -26.15 -2.95
N ASN A 6 -6.52 -26.02 -4.13
CA ASN A 6 -5.16 -26.49 -4.39
C ASN A 6 -4.14 -25.56 -3.71
N LYS A 7 -3.13 -26.11 -3.01
CA LYS A 7 -2.05 -25.35 -2.38
C LYS A 7 -1.29 -24.45 -3.35
N GLU A 8 -1.03 -24.92 -4.57
CA GLU A 8 -0.33 -24.13 -5.58
C GLU A 8 -1.16 -22.90 -6.01
N ALA A 9 -2.48 -23.08 -6.15
CA ALA A 9 -3.41 -22.00 -6.46
C ALA A 9 -3.50 -20.97 -5.31
N LEU A 10 -3.43 -21.43 -4.05
CA LEU A 10 -3.39 -20.56 -2.87
C LEU A 10 -2.12 -19.72 -2.82
N ILE A 11 -0.95 -20.32 -3.10
CA ILE A 11 0.33 -19.61 -3.15
C ILE A 11 0.33 -18.56 -4.26
N SER A 12 -0.16 -18.90 -5.46
CA SER A 12 -0.32 -17.95 -6.57
C SER A 12 -1.23 -16.78 -6.17
N THR A 13 -2.34 -17.04 -5.51
CA THR A 13 -3.25 -15.97 -5.03
C THR A 13 -2.60 -15.07 -3.99
N ALA A 14 -1.80 -15.63 -3.07
CA ALA A 14 -1.09 -14.86 -2.08
C ALA A 14 -0.04 -13.93 -2.72
N ALA A 15 0.71 -14.44 -3.70
CA ALA A 15 1.67 -13.63 -4.46
C ALA A 15 0.96 -12.48 -5.19
N GLU A 16 -0.20 -12.72 -5.81
CA GLU A 16 -0.95 -11.64 -6.47
C GLU A 16 -1.46 -10.58 -5.49
N ARG A 17 -1.88 -11.00 -4.29
CA ARG A 17 -2.29 -10.05 -3.26
C ARG A 17 -1.13 -9.16 -2.83
N MET A 18 0.07 -9.71 -2.68
CA MET A 18 1.25 -8.92 -2.32
C MET A 18 1.63 -7.92 -3.42
N ARG A 19 1.56 -8.35 -4.70
CA ARG A 19 1.74 -7.44 -5.85
C ARG A 19 0.70 -6.33 -5.88
N ASN A 20 -0.58 -6.67 -5.74
CA ASN A 20 -1.66 -5.68 -5.73
C ASN A 20 -1.62 -4.74 -4.53
N GLN A 21 -0.98 -5.12 -3.43
CA GLN A 21 -0.75 -4.24 -2.28
C GLN A 21 0.55 -3.43 -2.38
N ALA A 22 1.21 -3.44 -3.54
CA ALA A 22 2.49 -2.77 -3.79
C ALA A 22 3.63 -3.22 -2.85
N LEU A 23 3.55 -4.43 -2.29
CA LEU A 23 4.56 -4.98 -1.37
C LEU A 23 5.70 -5.70 -2.10
N THR A 24 5.50 -6.05 -3.37
CA THR A 24 6.49 -6.74 -4.20
C THR A 24 6.42 -6.20 -5.63
N ASN A 25 7.58 -5.92 -6.23
CA ASN A 25 7.71 -5.40 -7.61
C ASN A 25 6.85 -4.15 -7.91
N SER A 26 6.67 -3.27 -6.91
CA SER A 26 5.96 -2.00 -7.09
C SER A 26 6.82 -1.00 -7.87
N GLN A 27 6.21 -0.27 -8.79
CA GLN A 27 6.81 0.89 -9.48
C GLN A 27 6.30 2.23 -8.93
N ILE A 28 5.53 2.20 -7.84
CA ILE A 28 4.95 3.38 -7.19
C ILE A 28 6.08 4.16 -6.50
N GLN A 29 6.11 5.47 -6.74
CA GLN A 29 7.19 6.36 -6.29
C GLN A 29 6.69 7.51 -5.40
N SER A 30 5.38 7.72 -5.30
CA SER A 30 4.80 8.82 -4.51
C SER A 30 3.62 8.34 -3.63
N PRO A 31 3.36 9.01 -2.50
CA PRO A 31 2.17 8.76 -1.68
C PRO A 31 0.85 8.93 -2.44
N GLU A 32 0.79 9.90 -3.34
CA GLU A 32 -0.37 10.21 -4.17
C GLU A 32 -0.68 9.07 -5.13
N ASP A 33 0.33 8.56 -5.84
CA ASP A 33 0.19 7.41 -6.74
C ASP A 33 -0.24 6.16 -5.96
N LEU A 34 0.30 5.98 -4.74
CA LEU A 34 -0.08 4.87 -3.89
C LEU A 34 -1.56 4.95 -3.50
N LEU A 35 -2.05 6.12 -3.10
CA LEU A 35 -3.45 6.30 -2.74
C LEU A 35 -4.37 6.24 -3.96
N ALA A 36 -3.93 6.69 -5.13
CA ALA A 36 -4.67 6.51 -6.38
C ALA A 36 -4.84 5.02 -6.72
N TRP A 37 -3.83 4.21 -6.43
CA TRP A 37 -3.86 2.75 -6.62
C TRP A 37 -4.70 2.02 -5.56
N MET A 38 -4.48 2.33 -4.28
CA MET A 38 -5.09 1.65 -3.13
C MET A 38 -6.53 2.12 -2.87
N GLY A 39 -6.87 3.34 -3.32
CA GLY A 39 -8.04 4.08 -2.85
C GLY A 39 -7.85 4.64 -1.44
N PRO A 40 -8.93 5.14 -0.82
CA PRO A 40 -8.89 5.65 0.55
C PRO A 40 -8.39 4.59 1.54
N MET A 41 -7.37 4.94 2.31
CA MET A 41 -6.81 4.09 3.36
C MET A 41 -7.28 4.54 4.73
N GLN A 42 -7.46 3.60 5.66
CA GLN A 42 -7.83 3.93 7.03
C GLN A 42 -6.75 4.81 7.67
N SER A 43 -7.17 5.96 8.22
CA SER A 43 -6.27 7.01 8.68
C SER A 43 -6.39 7.35 10.18
N GLN A 44 -7.08 6.51 10.97
CA GLN A 44 -7.41 6.78 12.39
C GLN A 44 -6.19 7.02 13.28
N ASP A 45 -5.05 6.39 12.97
CA ASP A 45 -3.74 6.66 13.57
C ASP A 45 -2.79 7.14 12.47
N LEU A 46 -2.29 8.38 12.60
CA LEU A 46 -1.46 8.99 11.58
C LEU A 46 -0.14 8.24 11.40
N THR A 47 0.52 7.88 12.49
CA THR A 47 1.82 7.21 12.47
C THR A 47 1.72 5.86 11.78
N MET A 48 0.67 5.09 12.09
CA MET A 48 0.42 3.80 11.43
C MET A 48 0.07 3.95 9.95
N SER A 49 -0.61 5.04 9.59
CA SER A 49 -0.94 5.34 8.19
C SER A 49 0.30 5.69 7.38
N LEU A 50 1.18 6.54 7.92
CA LEU A 50 2.46 6.89 7.31
C LEU A 50 3.35 5.66 7.18
N TRP A 51 3.40 4.81 8.21
CA TRP A 51 4.15 3.54 8.13
C TRP A 51 3.63 2.63 7.02
N ALA A 52 2.31 2.48 6.90
CA ALA A 52 1.69 1.68 5.85
C ALA A 52 2.02 2.22 4.44
N ILE A 53 2.05 3.55 4.24
CA ILE A 53 2.45 4.16 2.98
C ILE A 53 3.94 3.90 2.72
N GLY A 54 4.79 4.19 3.70
CA GLY A 54 6.25 4.04 3.60
C GLY A 54 6.70 2.61 3.29
N CYS A 55 6.04 1.58 3.82
CA CYS A 55 6.36 0.18 3.51
C CYS A 55 6.13 -0.22 2.04
N ARG A 56 5.41 0.59 1.25
CA ARG A 56 5.00 0.28 -0.13
C ARG A 56 5.75 1.11 -1.18
N ILE A 57 6.52 2.10 -0.75
CA ILE A 57 7.27 3.01 -1.62
C ILE A 57 8.74 2.93 -1.23
N THR A 58 9.58 2.49 -2.15
CA THR A 58 11.01 2.32 -1.85
C THR A 58 11.70 3.68 -1.80
N GLY A 59 12.46 3.94 -0.74
CA GLY A 59 13.30 5.14 -0.62
C GLY A 59 12.58 6.41 -0.15
N ILE A 60 11.29 6.35 0.16
CA ILE A 60 10.54 7.49 0.71
C ILE A 60 10.88 7.70 2.19
N SER A 61 10.94 8.96 2.61
CA SER A 61 11.07 9.33 4.03
C SER A 61 9.73 9.73 4.65
N GLU A 62 9.66 9.69 5.97
CA GLU A 62 8.51 10.21 6.72
C GLU A 62 8.26 11.70 6.41
N THR A 63 9.32 12.48 6.24
CA THR A 63 9.25 13.90 5.91
C THR A 63 8.55 14.14 4.58
N ASP A 64 8.84 13.34 3.55
CA ASP A 64 8.21 13.48 2.22
C ASP A 64 6.69 13.22 2.29
N MET A 65 6.29 12.20 3.07
CA MET A 65 4.88 11.87 3.27
C MET A 65 4.16 12.97 4.08
N LEU A 66 4.80 13.50 5.13
CA LEU A 66 4.25 14.61 5.90
C LEU A 66 4.14 15.89 5.08
N GLU A 67 5.07 16.14 4.16
CA GLU A 67 4.98 17.27 3.23
C GLU A 67 3.80 17.12 2.28
N SER A 68 3.58 15.91 1.74
CA SER A 68 2.43 15.60 0.88
C SER A 68 1.09 15.84 1.61
N LEU A 69 1.02 15.45 2.89
CA LEU A 69 -0.14 15.71 3.75
C LEU A 69 -0.33 17.22 4.01
N ARG A 70 0.75 17.95 4.31
CA ARG A 70 0.70 19.41 4.57
C ARG A 70 0.26 20.20 3.34
N LYS A 71 0.67 19.77 2.14
CA LYS A 71 0.25 20.36 0.87
C LYS A 71 -1.21 20.05 0.51
N GLY A 72 -1.82 19.09 1.18
CA GLY A 72 -3.16 18.60 0.86
C GLY A 72 -3.20 17.71 -0.39
N SER A 73 -2.04 17.29 -0.91
CA SER A 73 -1.95 16.33 -2.02
C SER A 73 -2.48 14.95 -1.62
N ILE A 74 -2.30 14.61 -0.34
CA ILE A 74 -2.97 13.49 0.32
C ILE A 74 -3.77 14.02 1.49
N LEU A 75 -4.91 13.41 1.77
CA LEU A 75 -5.84 13.81 2.83
C LEU A 75 -6.00 12.70 3.87
N ARG A 76 -6.35 13.10 5.09
CA ARG A 76 -6.56 12.21 6.23
C ARG A 76 -8.03 12.10 6.58
#